data_AF-G3HPM0-F1
#
_entry.id   AF-G3HPM0-F1
#
_cell.length_a   1.000
_cell.length_b   1.000
_cell.length_c   1.000
_cell.angle_alpha   90.00
_cell.angle_beta   90.00
_cell.angle_gamma   90.00
#
_symmetry.space_group_name_H-M   'P 1'
#
loop_
_entity.id
_entity.type
_entity.pdbx_description
1 polymer ?
#
loop_
_entity_poly.entity_id
_entity_poly.type
_entity_poly.pdbx_seq_one_letter_code
_entity_poly.pdbx_strand_id
1 'polypeptide(L)'
;MDIVERNEKRIDLFGKSQSQILQTNYIDYLDELALEIGVKPDLISLFFKDPKLAVKLYFGPCNSYQYRLVGPGQWEGARNAILTQKQRILKPLKTRSLKPSSNNPASFLLKILGLLAIVLAFFFQLQWF
;
A
#
# COMPACT_ATOMS: atom_id res chain seq x y z
N MET A 1 -16.74 16.41 7.37
CA MET A 1 -16.72 17.36 6.23
C MET A 1 -18.14 17.76 5.89
N ASP A 2 -18.40 19.03 5.58
CA ASP A 2 -19.75 19.49 5.23
C ASP A 2 -20.17 18.92 3.86
N ILE A 3 -21.47 18.68 3.68
CA ILE A 3 -22.06 18.11 2.45
C ILE A 3 -21.85 19.06 1.27
N VAL A 4 -21.97 20.36 1.50
CA VAL A 4 -21.78 21.40 0.46
C VAL A 4 -20.33 21.38 -0.03
N GLU A 5 -19.37 21.41 0.89
CA GLU A 5 -17.94 21.36 0.58
C GLU A 5 -17.56 20.07 -0.18
N ARG A 6 -18.13 18.92 0.22
CA ARG A 6 -17.94 17.65 -0.49
C ARG A 6 -18.44 17.73 -1.93
N ASN A 7 -19.61 18.30 -2.12
CA ASN A 7 -20.23 18.40 -3.43
C ASN A 7 -19.42 19.32 -4.36
N GLU A 8 -18.94 20.46 -3.85
CA GLU A 8 -18.09 21.38 -4.60
C GLU A 8 -16.78 20.72 -5.05
N LYS A 9 -16.05 20.06 -4.13
CA LYS A 9 -14.82 19.32 -4.47
C LYS A 9 -15.07 18.20 -5.48
N ARG A 10 -16.19 17.47 -5.33
CA ARG A 10 -16.58 16.40 -6.26
C ARG A 10 -16.81 16.97 -7.67
N ILE A 11 -17.49 18.11 -7.78
CA ILE A 11 -17.76 18.76 -9.07
C ILE A 11 -16.47 19.25 -9.72
N ASP A 12 -15.53 19.80 -8.94
CA ASP A 12 -14.22 20.24 -9.43
C ASP A 12 -13.38 19.07 -9.98
N LEU A 13 -13.35 17.95 -9.24
CA LEU A 13 -12.55 16.78 -9.61
C LEU A 13 -13.12 15.97 -10.77
N PHE A 14 -14.44 15.78 -10.81
CA PHE A 14 -15.07 14.86 -11.74
C PHE A 14 -15.90 15.56 -12.82
N GLY A 15 -16.43 16.75 -12.53
CA GLY A 15 -17.27 17.51 -13.44
C GLY A 15 -18.74 17.58 -12.98
N LYS A 16 -19.55 18.26 -13.81
CA LYS A 16 -20.96 18.57 -13.52
C LYS A 16 -21.95 17.53 -14.09
N SER A 17 -21.48 16.44 -14.68
CA SER A 17 -22.36 15.42 -15.26
C SER A 17 -23.25 14.78 -14.20
N GLN A 18 -24.50 14.52 -14.55
CA GLN A 18 -25.45 13.81 -13.69
C GLN A 18 -25.01 12.35 -13.40
N SER A 19 -24.20 11.75 -14.27
CA SER A 19 -23.62 10.42 -14.03
C SER A 19 -22.57 10.40 -12.91
N GLN A 20 -22.05 11.56 -12.50
CA GLN A 20 -20.96 11.67 -11.53
C GLN A 20 -21.42 12.11 -10.14
N ILE A 21 -22.73 12.20 -9.88
CA ILE A 21 -23.27 12.72 -8.61
C ILE A 21 -22.70 11.97 -7.39
N LEU A 22 -22.50 10.66 -7.51
CA LEU A 22 -22.01 9.79 -6.43
C LEU A 22 -20.50 9.49 -6.53
N GLN A 23 -19.79 10.14 -7.45
CA GLN A 23 -18.38 9.86 -7.70
C GLN A 23 -17.52 10.33 -6.51
N THR A 24 -16.62 9.48 -6.05
CA THR A 24 -15.69 9.78 -4.96
C THR A 24 -14.35 9.09 -5.17
N ASN A 25 -13.30 9.63 -4.54
CA ASN A 25 -12.01 8.97 -4.45
C ASN A 25 -12.12 7.76 -3.52
N TYR A 26 -11.63 6.62 -3.99
CA TYR A 26 -11.80 5.33 -3.31
C TYR A 26 -11.10 5.28 -1.94
N ILE A 27 -9.82 5.64 -1.88
CA ILE A 27 -9.02 5.54 -0.64
C ILE A 27 -9.49 6.58 0.38
N ASP A 28 -9.64 7.83 -0.04
CA ASP A 28 -10.06 8.94 0.84
C ASP A 28 -11.40 8.63 1.53
N TYR A 29 -12.37 8.11 0.77
CA TYR A 29 -13.67 7.75 1.31
C TYR A 29 -13.61 6.57 2.28
N LEU A 30 -12.82 5.54 1.98
CA LEU A 30 -12.63 4.41 2.89
C LEU A 30 -11.93 4.84 4.19
N ASP A 31 -10.92 5.71 4.09
CA ASP A 31 -10.20 6.26 5.22
C ASP A 31 -11.11 7.13 6.09
N GLU A 32 -11.99 7.94 5.49
CA GLU A 32 -12.99 8.74 6.23
C GLU A 32 -13.92 7.83 7.03
N LEU A 33 -14.51 6.81 6.39
CA LEU A 33 -15.35 5.84 7.08
C LEU A 33 -14.59 5.09 8.18
N ALA A 34 -13.34 4.73 7.92
CA ALA A 34 -12.51 4.01 8.88
C ALA A 34 -12.11 4.87 10.08
N LEU A 35 -11.97 6.19 9.90
CA LEU A 35 -11.71 7.14 10.97
C LEU A 35 -12.92 7.27 11.90
N GLU A 36 -14.13 7.36 11.36
CA GLU A 36 -15.37 7.48 12.15
C GLU A 36 -15.55 6.33 13.15
N ILE A 37 -15.16 5.10 12.76
CA ILE A 37 -15.24 3.91 13.62
C ILE A 37 -13.90 3.54 14.27
N GLY A 38 -12.85 4.33 14.08
CA GLY A 38 -11.53 4.12 14.69
C GLY A 38 -10.79 2.85 14.21
N VAL A 39 -11.04 2.38 12.99
CA VAL A 39 -10.36 1.21 12.39
C VAL A 39 -9.25 1.59 11.39
N LYS A 40 -9.03 2.88 11.15
CA LYS A 40 -7.92 3.34 10.29
C LYS A 40 -6.58 3.10 11.00
N PRO A 41 -5.65 2.29 10.45
CA PRO A 41 -4.35 2.09 11.05
C PRO A 41 -3.50 3.36 10.94
N ASP A 42 -2.93 3.81 12.06
CA ASP A 42 -1.88 4.83 12.03
C ASP A 42 -0.57 4.23 11.51
N LEU A 43 -0.20 4.60 10.28
CA LEU A 43 0.97 4.06 9.59
C LEU A 43 2.27 4.46 10.28
N ILE A 44 2.33 5.62 10.94
CA ILE A 44 3.55 6.09 11.61
C ILE A 44 3.79 5.25 12.86
N SER A 45 2.80 5.14 13.76
CA SER A 45 2.92 4.25 14.93
C SER A 45 3.16 2.79 14.52
N LEU A 46 2.51 2.33 13.46
CA LEU A 46 2.69 0.98 12.96
C LEU A 46 4.09 0.75 12.37
N PHE A 47 4.73 1.76 11.78
CA PHE A 47 6.08 1.64 11.26
C PHE A 47 7.10 1.29 12.35
N PHE A 48 6.94 1.86 13.54
CA PHE A 48 7.80 1.53 14.68
C PHE A 48 7.51 0.16 15.30
N LYS A 49 6.29 -0.38 15.16
CA LYS A 49 5.90 -1.70 15.71
C LYS A 49 6.14 -2.85 14.72
N ASP A 50 5.76 -2.66 13.47
CA ASP A 50 5.91 -3.63 12.38
C ASP A 50 6.26 -2.90 11.08
N PRO A 51 7.56 -2.56 10.88
CA PRO A 51 8.00 -1.78 9.72
C PRO A 51 7.70 -2.48 8.39
N LYS A 52 7.72 -3.83 8.39
CA LYS A 52 7.40 -4.62 7.20
C LYS A 52 5.94 -4.46 6.79
N LEU A 53 5.02 -4.47 7.77
CA LEU A 53 3.61 -4.23 7.49
C LEU A 53 3.38 -2.78 7.07
N ALA A 54 3.93 -1.81 7.79
CA ALA A 54 3.74 -0.39 7.48
C ALA A 54 4.20 -0.01 6.05
N VAL A 55 5.40 -0.44 5.65
CA VAL A 55 5.90 -0.25 4.27
C VAL A 55 4.96 -0.91 3.25
N LYS A 56 4.43 -2.09 3.58
CA LYS A 56 3.49 -2.81 2.70
C LYS A 56 2.12 -2.15 2.61
N LEU A 57 1.67 -1.47 3.66
CA LEU A 57 0.42 -0.71 3.65
C LEU A 57 0.55 0.56 2.83
N TYR A 58 1.64 1.30 3.01
CA TYR A 58 1.85 2.60 2.37
C TYR A 58 2.26 2.49 0.89
N PHE A 59 3.24 1.63 0.58
CA PHE A 59 3.74 1.47 -0.80
C PHE A 59 3.11 0.29 -1.55
N GLY A 60 2.36 -0.56 -0.85
CA GLY A 60 1.69 -1.70 -1.45
C GLY A 60 0.24 -1.38 -1.84
N PRO A 61 -0.49 -2.39 -2.32
CA PRO A 61 -1.90 -2.23 -2.64
C PRO A 61 -2.75 -2.04 -1.38
N CYS A 62 -3.61 -1.02 -1.40
CA CYS A 62 -4.64 -0.79 -0.40
C CYS A 62 -5.69 -1.91 -0.48
N ASN A 63 -5.70 -2.80 0.51
CA ASN A 63 -6.62 -3.92 0.60
C ASN A 63 -7.70 -3.67 1.65
N SER A 64 -8.88 -4.26 1.50
CA SER A 64 -9.93 -4.21 2.52
C SER A 64 -9.49 -4.79 3.88
N TYR A 65 -8.53 -5.72 3.89
CA TYR A 65 -7.96 -6.30 5.12
C TYR A 65 -7.28 -5.26 6.03
N GLN A 66 -6.84 -4.11 5.49
CA GLN A 66 -6.13 -3.08 6.27
C GLN A 66 -7.02 -2.48 7.36
N TYR A 67 -8.31 -2.31 7.06
CA TYR A 67 -9.32 -1.77 7.99
C TYR A 67 -9.81 -2.79 9.03
N ARG A 68 -9.20 -3.99 9.09
CA ARG A 68 -9.44 -5.02 10.11
C ARG A 68 -8.22 -5.27 11.00
N LEU A 69 -7.19 -4.43 10.87
CA LEU A 69 -5.95 -4.52 11.66
C LEU A 69 -6.07 -3.90 13.05
N VAL A 70 -6.89 -2.85 13.19
CA VAL A 70 -7.06 -2.10 14.43
C VAL A 70 -8.55 -1.78 14.65
N GLY A 71 -8.89 -1.25 15.82
CA GLY A 71 -10.26 -0.89 16.17
C GLY A 71 -11.14 -2.10 16.52
N PRO A 72 -12.48 -1.94 16.55
CA PRO A 72 -13.41 -3.03 16.84
C PRO A 72 -13.51 -4.04 15.69
N GLY A 73 -13.78 -5.32 16.03
CA GLY A 73 -14.00 -6.37 15.02
C GLY A 73 -12.76 -6.71 14.20
N GLN A 74 -11.58 -6.70 14.83
CA GLN A 74 -10.33 -7.12 14.23
C GLN A 74 -10.39 -8.55 13.72
N TRP A 75 -9.64 -8.83 12.67
CA TRP A 75 -9.47 -10.17 12.15
C TRP A 75 -8.00 -10.58 12.28
N GLU A 76 -7.72 -11.61 13.08
CA GLU A 76 -6.35 -12.11 13.32
C GLU A 76 -5.62 -12.46 12.00
N GLY A 77 -6.36 -12.92 10.99
CA GLY A 77 -5.83 -13.25 9.68
C GLY A 77 -5.47 -12.05 8.80
N ALA A 78 -5.84 -10.82 9.17
CA ALA A 78 -5.70 -9.63 8.31
C ALA A 78 -4.24 -9.37 7.90
N ARG A 79 -3.33 -9.41 8.88
CA ARG A 79 -1.89 -9.25 8.62
C ARG A 79 -1.37 -10.31 7.66
N ASN A 80 -1.70 -11.57 7.92
CA ASN A 80 -1.26 -12.68 7.07
C ASN A 80 -1.85 -12.56 5.66
N ALA A 81 -3.12 -12.17 5.55
CA ALA A 81 -3.79 -11.96 4.28
C ALA A 81 -3.08 -10.89 3.43
N ILE A 82 -2.68 -9.76 4.02
CA ILE A 82 -1.96 -8.68 3.32
C ILE A 82 -0.60 -9.17 2.81
N LEU A 83 0.14 -9.91 3.62
CA LEU A 83 1.48 -10.38 3.27
C LEU A 83 1.46 -11.51 2.22
N THR A 84 0.45 -12.38 2.27
CA THR A 84 0.30 -13.56 1.39
C THR A 84 -0.53 -13.30 0.13
N GLN A 85 -1.07 -12.08 -0.06
CA GLN A 85 -1.96 -11.76 -1.18
C GLN A 85 -1.40 -12.15 -2.56
N LYS A 86 -0.08 -11.98 -2.77
CA LYS A 86 0.58 -12.32 -4.04
C LYS A 86 0.51 -13.82 -4.34
N GLN A 87 0.56 -14.66 -3.31
CA GLN A 87 0.41 -16.11 -3.47
C GLN A 87 -1.00 -16.45 -3.97
N ARG A 88 -2.04 -15.81 -3.41
CA ARG A 88 -3.44 -16.02 -3.85
C ARG A 88 -3.68 -15.53 -5.27
N ILE A 89 -3.11 -14.38 -5.64
CA ILE A 89 -3.21 -13.85 -7.02
C ILE A 89 -2.53 -14.79 -8.02
N LEU A 90 -1.34 -15.31 -7.68
CA LEU A 90 -0.59 -16.19 -8.59
C LEU A 90 -1.10 -17.64 -8.60
N LYS A 91 -1.81 -18.09 -7.57
CA LYS A 91 -2.31 -19.47 -7.47
C LYS A 91 -3.10 -19.92 -8.70
N PRO A 92 -4.07 -19.16 -9.23
CA PRO A 92 -4.78 -19.52 -10.46
C PRO A 92 -4.00 -19.19 -11.75
N LEU A 93 -3.06 -18.25 -11.70
CA LEU A 93 -2.36 -17.75 -12.90
C LEU A 93 -1.08 -18.54 -13.24
N LYS A 94 -0.33 -18.96 -12.23
CA LYS A 94 0.97 -19.64 -12.38
C LYS A 94 0.78 -21.16 -12.28
N THR A 95 0.03 -21.72 -13.21
CA THR A 95 -0.27 -23.17 -13.27
C THR A 95 0.91 -24.01 -13.75
N ARG A 96 1.89 -23.39 -14.43
CA ARG A 96 3.11 -24.03 -14.90
C ARG A 96 4.33 -23.55 -14.10
N SER A 97 5.10 -24.50 -13.57
CA SER A 97 6.42 -24.24 -12.98
C SER A 97 7.50 -24.41 -14.04
N LEU A 98 8.43 -23.44 -14.11
CA LEU A 98 9.63 -23.52 -14.94
C LEU A 98 10.83 -23.78 -14.02
N LYS A 99 11.79 -24.59 -14.49
CA LYS A 99 13.06 -24.76 -13.78
C LYS A 99 13.77 -23.39 -13.68
N PRO A 100 14.27 -23.01 -12.50
CA PRO A 100 14.97 -21.74 -12.37
C PRO A 100 16.23 -21.74 -13.25
N SER A 101 16.34 -20.78 -14.16
CA SER A 101 17.57 -20.53 -14.90
C SER A 101 18.58 -19.87 -13.96
N SER A 102 19.83 -20.35 -13.94
CA SER A 102 20.89 -19.83 -13.07
C SER A 102 21.28 -18.38 -13.39
N ASN A 103 21.04 -17.94 -14.63
CA ASN A 103 21.44 -16.62 -15.12
C ASN A 103 20.20 -15.78 -15.43
N ASN A 104 19.64 -15.11 -14.43
CA ASN A 104 18.55 -14.15 -14.61
C ASN A 104 19.11 -12.73 -14.72
N PRO A 105 19.02 -12.06 -15.90
CA PRO A 105 19.56 -10.71 -16.08
C PRO A 105 18.92 -9.67 -15.13
N ALA A 106 17.66 -9.87 -14.71
CA ALA A 106 17.00 -8.99 -13.75
C ALA A 106 17.63 -9.09 -12.34
N SER A 107 18.11 -10.27 -11.94
CA SER A 107 18.83 -10.46 -10.67
C SER A 107 20.16 -9.70 -10.68
N PHE A 108 20.84 -9.69 -11.82
CA PHE A 108 22.09 -8.96 -11.99
C PHE A 108 21.88 -7.44 -11.91
N LEU A 109 20.86 -6.90 -12.59
CA LEU A 109 20.50 -5.48 -12.52
C LEU A 109 20.14 -5.03 -11.09
N LEU A 110 19.38 -5.85 -10.36
CA LEU A 110 19.04 -5.56 -8.96
C LEU A 110 20.27 -5.52 -8.05
N LYS A 111 21.27 -6.38 -8.29
CA LYS A 111 22.54 -6.36 -7.56
C LYS A 111 23.34 -5.09 -7.84
N ILE A 112 23.38 -4.64 -9.10
CA ILE A 112 24.07 -3.39 -9.49
C ILE A 112 23.39 -2.18 -8.83
N LEU A 113 22.06 -2.09 -8.91
CA LEU A 113 21.29 -1.03 -8.26
C LEU A 113 21.51 -0.99 -6.75
N GLY A 114 21.53 -2.16 -6.10
CA GLY A 114 21.85 -2.28 -4.68
C GLY A 114 23.25 -1.79 -4.34
N LEU A 115 24.26 -2.19 -5.13
CA LEU A 115 25.65 -1.73 -4.95
C LEU A 115 25.79 -0.21 -5.12
N LEU A 116 25.17 0.37 -6.16
CA LEU A 116 25.16 1.82 -6.38
C LEU A 116 24.53 2.57 -5.21
N ALA A 117 23.40 2.09 -4.69
CA ALA A 117 22.75 2.70 -3.53
C ALA A 117 23.64 2.67 -2.28
N ILE A 118 24.36 1.56 -2.05
CA ILE A 118 25.30 1.44 -0.93
C ILE A 118 26.47 2.42 -1.09
N VAL A 119 27.07 2.49 -2.27
CA VAL A 119 28.18 3.40 -2.56
C VAL A 119 27.76 4.86 -2.33
N LEU A 120 26.58 5.26 -2.83
CA LEU A 120 26.03 6.60 -2.59
C LEU A 120 25.81 6.87 -1.10
N ALA A 121 25.25 5.92 -0.36
CA ALA A 121 25.05 6.07 1.09
C ALA A 121 26.37 6.30 1.84
N PHE A 122 27.44 5.58 1.47
CA PHE A 122 28.78 5.82 2.03
C PHE A 122 29.33 7.20 1.68
N PHE A 123 29.19 7.65 0.42
CA PHE A 123 29.61 9.00 0.02
C PHE A 123 28.88 10.08 0.82
N PHE A 124 27.55 9.97 0.98
CA PHE A 124 26.78 10.93 1.77
C PHE A 124 27.14 10.91 3.27
N GLN A 125 27.52 9.76 3.83
CA GLN A 125 28.00 9.67 5.22
C GLN A 125 29.39 10.27 5.41
N LEU A 126 30.29 10.09 4.43
CA LEU A 126 31.64 10.68 4.46
C LEU A 126 31.64 12.19 4.31
N GLN A 127 30.68 12.74 3.56
CA GLN A 127 30.59 14.18 3.28
C GLN A 127 29.94 14.97 4.43
N TRP A 128 29.39 14.28 5.43
CA TRP A 128 28.81 14.84 6.65
C TRP A 128 29.78 14.83 7.84
N PHE A 129 30.99 14.30 7.67
CA PHE A 129 32.08 14.29 8.65
C PHE A 129 33.21 15.23 8.21
#